data_AF-A0A355F4I0-F1
#
_entry.id   AF-A0A355F4I0-F1
#
_cell.length_a   1.000
_cell.length_b   1.000
_cell.length_c   1.000
_cell.angle_alpha   90.00
_cell.angle_beta   90.00
_cell.angle_gamma   90.00
#
_symmetry.space_group_name_H-M   'P 1'
#
loop_
_entity.id
_entity.type
_entity.pdbx_description
1 polymer ?
#
loop_
_entity_poly.entity_id
_entity_poly.type
_entity_poly.pdbx_seq_one_letter_code
_entity_poly.pdbx_strand_id
1 'polypeptide(L)'
;MVPEHLERIDEPLYPPLAVREALANAFCHRDYAIGGGSVGVAIYDDRLEVTSSGTLHFGLTPEALFGPHESLPWNPLIASVFYRRGIIESWGRGTLKMAELARSAGLPRPEIEDVGGCVTVRFRPTRYVPPQRVARELTERQRLILTLLASSPSGLPLREIRLRLDEEPAEWEIKEDLALLKHLELVQARGHGRGASWALLR
;
A
#
# COMPACT_ATOMS: atom_id res chain seq x y z
N MET A 1 13.44 4.78 28.05
CA MET A 1 13.80 5.85 27.11
C MET A 1 15.21 5.55 26.66
N VAL A 2 15.39 4.92 25.48
CA VAL A 2 16.73 4.58 24.95
C VAL A 2 17.06 5.59 23.84
N PRO A 3 18.12 6.39 23.99
CA PRO A 3 18.43 7.49 23.08
C PRO A 3 19.35 7.02 21.95
N GLU A 4 18.80 6.48 20.84
CA GLU A 4 19.66 6.07 19.70
C GLU A 4 19.29 6.62 18.32
N HIS A 5 18.18 7.33 18.11
CA HIS A 5 17.86 7.83 16.76
C HIS A 5 17.37 9.28 16.79
N LEU A 6 18.30 10.21 16.53
CA LEU A 6 18.04 11.62 16.20
C LEU A 6 17.86 11.84 14.67
N GLU A 7 17.90 10.76 13.89
CA GLU A 7 17.81 10.79 12.43
C GLU A 7 16.45 10.31 11.94
N ARG A 8 15.97 10.90 10.84
CA ARG A 8 14.71 10.52 10.19
C ARG A 8 14.84 9.09 9.63
N ILE A 9 14.00 8.18 10.12
CA ILE A 9 13.86 6.83 9.54
C ILE A 9 12.79 6.88 8.46
N ASP A 10 13.19 6.69 7.20
CA ASP A 10 12.25 6.55 6.07
C ASP A 10 11.71 5.13 6.03
N GLU A 11 10.52 4.92 6.60
CA GLU A 11 9.83 3.64 6.54
C GLU A 11 8.99 3.54 5.25
N PRO A 12 9.29 2.58 4.36
CA PRO A 12 8.54 2.43 3.11
C PRO A 12 7.09 2.03 3.39
N LEU A 13 6.17 2.58 2.58
CA LEU A 13 4.73 2.33 2.70
C LEU A 13 4.37 0.83 2.61
N TYR A 14 5.07 0.10 1.74
CA TYR A 14 4.90 -1.33 1.54
C TYR A 14 6.16 -2.07 2.01
N PRO A 15 6.03 -3.17 2.77
CA PRO A 15 7.18 -3.93 3.25
C PRO A 15 8.06 -4.37 2.08
N PRO A 16 9.35 -3.98 2.02
CA PRO A 16 10.22 -4.29 0.89
C PRO A 16 10.34 -5.80 0.65
N LEU A 17 10.30 -6.60 1.71
CA LEU A 17 10.33 -8.06 1.62
C LEU A 17 9.05 -8.62 0.97
N ALA A 18 7.88 -8.03 1.23
CA ALA A 18 6.63 -8.47 0.62
C ALA A 18 6.59 -8.10 -0.88
N VAL A 19 7.03 -6.90 -1.22
CA VAL A 19 7.15 -6.45 -2.62
C VAL A 19 8.20 -7.28 -3.37
N ARG A 20 9.33 -7.61 -2.73
CA ARG A 20 10.35 -8.51 -3.29
C ARG A 20 9.79 -9.89 -3.59
N GLU A 21 8.96 -10.43 -2.70
CA GLU A 21 8.30 -11.72 -2.91
C GLU A 21 7.32 -11.67 -4.09
N ALA A 22 6.53 -10.60 -4.21
CA ALA A 22 5.64 -10.39 -5.36
C ALA A 22 6.42 -10.33 -6.69
N LEU A 23 7.53 -9.59 -6.72
CA LEU A 23 8.41 -9.51 -7.89
C LEU A 23 9.05 -10.86 -8.22
N ALA A 24 9.54 -11.57 -7.20
CA ALA A 24 10.14 -12.88 -7.39
C ALA A 24 9.14 -13.86 -8.01
N ASN A 25 7.91 -13.88 -7.49
CA ASN A 25 6.83 -14.70 -8.03
C ASN A 25 6.47 -14.28 -9.46
N ALA A 26 6.38 -12.98 -9.75
CA ALA A 26 6.12 -12.48 -11.10
C ALA A 26 7.17 -12.97 -12.11
N PHE A 27 8.46 -12.96 -11.76
CA PHE A 27 9.50 -13.51 -12.65
C PHE A 27 9.46 -15.04 -12.76
N CYS A 28 9.26 -15.74 -11.64
CA CYS A 28 9.22 -17.21 -11.63
C CYS A 28 8.01 -17.78 -12.39
N HIS A 29 6.91 -17.03 -12.46
CA HIS A 29 5.64 -17.50 -13.03
C HIS A 29 5.22 -16.78 -14.33
N ARG A 30 5.97 -15.78 -14.81
CA ARG A 30 5.69 -15.12 -16.09
C ARG A 30 5.72 -16.11 -17.26
N ASP A 31 4.81 -15.94 -18.21
CA ASP A 31 4.88 -16.61 -19.50
C ASP A 31 5.91 -15.90 -20.42
N TYR A 32 7.06 -16.55 -20.63
CA TYR A 32 8.12 -16.04 -21.50
C TYR A 32 7.91 -16.29 -22.99
N ALA A 33 6.89 -17.04 -23.39
CA ALA A 33 6.53 -17.22 -24.79
C ALA A 33 5.76 -16.02 -25.38
N ILE A 34 5.15 -15.19 -24.52
CA ILE A 34 4.43 -13.99 -24.94
C ILE A 34 5.43 -12.90 -25.35
N GLY A 35 5.53 -12.68 -26.66
CA GLY A 35 6.33 -11.60 -27.25
C GLY A 35 5.87 -10.23 -26.75
N GLY A 36 6.81 -9.41 -26.28
CA GLY A 36 6.53 -8.09 -25.71
C GLY A 36 5.95 -8.10 -24.28
N GLY A 37 5.69 -9.26 -23.69
CA GLY A 37 5.27 -9.34 -22.28
C GLY A 37 6.35 -8.80 -21.34
N SER A 38 5.99 -8.46 -20.11
CA SER A 38 6.96 -7.97 -19.11
C SER A 38 6.51 -8.28 -17.69
N VAL A 39 7.39 -8.02 -16.73
CA VAL A 39 6.99 -7.77 -15.34
C VAL A 39 6.91 -6.26 -15.17
N GLY A 40 5.72 -5.75 -14.90
CA GLY A 40 5.47 -4.33 -14.68
C GLY A 40 5.33 -4.01 -13.19
N VAL A 41 5.78 -2.82 -12.80
CA VAL A 41 5.52 -2.25 -11.48
C VAL A 41 4.87 -0.90 -11.67
N ALA A 42 3.66 -0.74 -11.14
CA ALA A 42 2.92 0.51 -11.17
C ALA A 42 2.66 0.99 -9.74
N ILE A 43 2.92 2.27 -9.50
CA ILE A 43 2.67 2.93 -8.22
C ILE A 43 1.62 4.01 -8.47
N TYR A 44 0.50 3.87 -7.78
CA TYR A 44 -0.60 4.82 -7.76
C TYR A 44 -0.69 5.47 -6.37
N ASP A 45 -1.51 6.50 -6.26
CA ASP A 45 -1.75 7.17 -4.97
C ASP A 45 -2.41 6.22 -3.95
N ASP A 46 -3.17 5.22 -4.41
CA ASP A 46 -3.97 4.33 -3.58
C ASP A 46 -3.49 2.87 -3.56
N ARG A 47 -2.48 2.51 -4.35
CA ARG A 47 -1.99 1.12 -4.45
C ARG A 47 -0.63 0.97 -5.14
N LEU A 48 0.01 -0.16 -4.93
CA LEU A 48 1.12 -0.66 -5.73
C LEU A 48 0.70 -1.94 -6.42
N GLU A 49 1.00 -2.07 -7.72
CA GLU A 49 0.70 -3.24 -8.53
C GLU A 49 1.99 -3.83 -9.11
N VAL A 50 2.14 -5.15 -8.98
CA VAL A 50 3.15 -5.95 -9.68
C VAL A 50 2.41 -6.88 -10.63
N THR A 51 2.65 -6.73 -11.93
CA THR A 51 1.93 -7.48 -12.97
C THR A 51 2.90 -8.29 -13.81
N SER A 52 2.57 -9.56 -14.08
CA SER A 52 3.29 -10.41 -15.04
C SER A 52 2.37 -10.92 -16.13
N SER A 53 2.88 -10.97 -17.37
CA SER A 53 2.20 -11.64 -18.48
C SER A 53 2.05 -13.15 -18.23
N GLY A 54 0.91 -13.71 -18.62
CA GLY A 54 0.54 -15.11 -18.38
C GLY A 54 -0.68 -15.23 -17.45
N THR A 55 -1.02 -16.46 -17.09
CA THR A 55 -2.13 -16.78 -16.19
C THR A 55 -1.65 -17.66 -15.05
N LEU A 56 -2.49 -17.88 -14.04
CA LEU A 56 -2.24 -18.92 -13.06
C LEU A 56 -2.31 -20.30 -13.74
N HIS A 57 -1.36 -21.16 -13.42
CA HIS A 57 -1.24 -22.49 -13.98
C HIS A 57 -1.84 -23.55 -13.05
N PHE A 58 -1.99 -24.78 -13.56
CA PHE A 58 -2.42 -25.96 -12.77
C PHE A 58 -3.82 -25.84 -12.15
N GLY A 59 -4.68 -25.00 -12.72
CA GLY A 59 -6.04 -24.77 -12.20
C GLY A 59 -6.08 -24.00 -10.88
N LEU A 60 -4.98 -23.34 -10.49
CA LEU A 60 -4.93 -22.49 -9.32
C LEU A 60 -5.81 -21.25 -9.54
N THR A 61 -6.59 -20.90 -8.51
CA THR A 61 -7.29 -19.61 -8.44
C THR A 61 -6.54 -18.65 -7.52
N PRO A 62 -6.76 -17.33 -7.64
CA PRO A 62 -6.16 -16.36 -6.72
C PRO A 62 -6.40 -16.66 -5.24
N GLU A 63 -7.58 -17.18 -4.89
CA GLU A 63 -7.93 -17.54 -3.51
C GLU A 63 -7.12 -18.75 -3.02
N ALA A 64 -6.89 -19.74 -3.90
CA ALA A 64 -6.16 -20.96 -3.58
C ALA A 64 -4.70 -20.68 -3.20
N LEU A 65 -4.11 -19.61 -3.73
CA LEU A 65 -2.74 -19.18 -3.42
C LEU A 65 -2.54 -18.80 -1.95
N PHE A 66 -3.61 -18.53 -1.20
CA PHE A 66 -3.54 -18.23 0.23
C PHE A 66 -3.94 -19.41 1.12
N GLY A 67 -4.12 -20.60 0.54
CA GLY A 67 -4.28 -21.86 1.25
C GLY A 67 -3.11 -22.82 0.98
N PRO A 68 -3.17 -24.05 1.51
CA PRO A 68 -2.22 -25.10 1.14
C PRO A 68 -2.30 -25.39 -0.36
N HIS A 69 -1.19 -25.20 -1.07
CA HIS A 69 -1.05 -25.54 -2.48
C HIS A 69 0.39 -25.91 -2.80
N GLU A 70 0.58 -26.72 -3.84
CA GLU A 70 1.91 -26.97 -4.39
C GLU A 70 2.32 -25.76 -5.23
N SER A 71 3.46 -25.13 -4.92
CA SER A 71 4.01 -24.08 -5.76
C SER A 71 4.97 -24.70 -6.76
N LEU A 72 4.44 -24.92 -7.95
CA LEU A 72 5.20 -25.35 -9.12
C LEU A 72 5.57 -24.10 -9.93
N PRO A 73 6.83 -23.64 -9.92
CA PRO A 73 7.25 -22.50 -10.72
C PRO A 73 7.10 -22.81 -12.20
N TRP A 74 6.48 -21.89 -12.96
CA TRP A 74 6.38 -22.02 -14.42
C TRP A 74 7.77 -21.99 -15.08
N ASN A 75 8.71 -21.27 -14.45
CA ASN A 75 10.10 -21.16 -14.89
C ASN A 75 11.06 -21.70 -13.81
N PRO A 76 11.26 -23.04 -13.72
CA PRO A 76 12.08 -23.66 -12.67
C PRO A 76 13.55 -23.19 -12.66
N LEU A 77 14.12 -22.86 -13.82
CA LEU A 77 15.49 -22.35 -13.91
C LEU A 77 15.64 -20.97 -13.25
N ILE A 78 14.67 -20.08 -13.46
CA ILE A 78 14.64 -18.75 -12.82
C ILE A 78 14.48 -18.92 -11.30
N ALA A 79 13.51 -19.75 -10.88
CA ALA A 79 13.29 -20.05 -9.47
C ALA A 79 14.54 -20.65 -8.80
N SER A 80 15.25 -21.55 -9.47
CA SER A 80 16.51 -22.13 -8.98
C SER A 80 17.60 -21.08 -8.78
N VAL A 81 17.74 -20.13 -9.71
CA VAL A 81 18.69 -19.02 -9.57
C VAL A 81 18.31 -18.12 -8.39
N PHE A 82 17.03 -17.77 -8.25
CA PHE A 82 16.54 -16.93 -7.16
C PHE A 82 16.73 -17.60 -5.80
N TYR A 83 16.49 -18.90 -5.71
CA TYR A 83 16.73 -19.69 -4.50
C TYR A 83 18.22 -19.68 -4.13
N ARG A 84 19.11 -19.99 -5.08
CA ARG A 84 20.57 -19.98 -4.84
C ARG A 84 21.12 -18.59 -4.50
N ARG A 85 20.46 -17.53 -4.95
CA ARG A 85 20.79 -16.14 -4.60
C ARG A 85 20.16 -15.66 -3.29
N GLY A 86 19.34 -16.47 -2.62
CA GLY A 86 18.64 -16.08 -1.40
C GLY A 86 17.53 -15.04 -1.61
N ILE A 87 17.04 -14.89 -2.85
CA ILE A 87 15.92 -14.00 -3.17
C ILE A 87 14.61 -14.62 -2.67
N ILE A 88 14.47 -15.95 -2.82
CA ILE A 88 13.37 -16.77 -2.30
C ILE A 88 13.93 -17.84 -1.36
N GLU A 89 13.20 -18.18 -0.29
CA GLU A 89 13.68 -19.09 0.77
C GLU A 89 13.11 -20.50 0.70
N SER A 90 11.87 -20.68 0.23
CA SER A 90 11.23 -22.00 0.10
C SER A 90 10.13 -21.98 -0.96
N TRP A 91 9.94 -23.11 -1.63
CA TRP A 91 8.88 -23.27 -2.61
C TRP A 91 7.56 -23.53 -1.86
N GLY A 92 6.45 -22.95 -2.31
CA GLY A 92 5.12 -23.28 -1.75
C GLY A 92 4.58 -22.31 -0.72
N ARG A 93 5.37 -21.34 -0.26
CA ARG A 93 4.97 -20.44 0.85
C ARG A 93 5.13 -18.96 0.55
N GLY A 94 5.53 -18.61 -0.67
CA GLY A 94 5.82 -17.23 -1.06
C GLY A 94 4.62 -16.29 -0.86
N THR A 95 3.45 -16.70 -1.35
CA THR A 95 2.20 -15.93 -1.22
C THR A 95 1.73 -15.81 0.23
N LEU A 96 1.89 -16.86 1.05
CA LEU A 96 1.59 -16.84 2.49
C LEU A 96 2.54 -15.90 3.24
N LYS A 97 3.85 -15.98 2.97
CA LYS A 97 4.86 -15.10 3.55
C LYS A 97 4.62 -13.64 3.16
N MET A 98 4.27 -13.39 1.91
CA MET A 98 3.91 -12.05 1.43
C MET A 98 2.69 -11.50 2.20
N ALA A 99 1.64 -12.31 2.40
CA ALA A 99 0.48 -11.93 3.20
C ALA A 99 0.83 -11.66 4.67
N GLU A 100 1.70 -12.49 5.26
CA GLU A 100 2.17 -12.33 6.64
C GLU A 100 2.97 -11.03 6.82
N LEU A 101 3.88 -10.73 5.88
CA LEU A 101 4.67 -9.51 5.90
C LEU A 101 3.79 -8.26 5.78
N ALA A 102 2.78 -8.28 4.89
CA ALA A 102 1.81 -7.20 4.78
C ALA A 102 1.03 -7.01 6.08
N ARG A 103 0.50 -8.10 6.65
CA ARG A 103 -0.25 -8.07 7.92
C ARG A 103 0.58 -7.55 9.08
N SER A 104 1.85 -7.97 9.19
CA SER A 104 2.78 -7.49 10.23
C SER A 104 3.08 -6.00 10.12
N ALA A 105 2.96 -5.42 8.92
CA ALA A 105 3.07 -3.97 8.69
C ALA A 105 1.72 -3.23 8.82
N GLY A 106 0.68 -3.90 9.31
CA GLY A 106 -0.66 -3.32 9.44
C GLY A 106 -1.37 -3.08 8.12
N LEU A 107 -0.91 -3.69 7.02
CA LEU A 107 -1.53 -3.62 5.70
C LEU A 107 -2.58 -4.72 5.52
N PRO A 108 -3.62 -4.48 4.69
CA PRO A 108 -4.47 -5.57 4.22
C PRO A 108 -3.64 -6.61 3.47
N ARG A 109 -4.16 -7.85 3.43
CA ARG A 109 -3.61 -8.89 2.57
C ARG A 109 -3.58 -8.40 1.13
N PRO A 110 -2.47 -8.60 0.38
CA PRO A 110 -2.43 -8.25 -1.04
C PRO A 110 -3.49 -9.01 -1.83
N GLU A 111 -4.08 -8.36 -2.82
CA GLU A 111 -5.02 -8.96 -3.74
C GLU A 111 -4.26 -9.58 -4.91
N ILE A 112 -4.76 -10.70 -5.43
CA ILE A 112 -4.25 -11.31 -6.65
C ILE A 112 -5.40 -11.40 -7.65
N GLU A 113 -5.15 -10.96 -8.87
CA GLU A 113 -6.09 -11.04 -10.00
C GLU A 113 -5.42 -11.77 -11.15
N ASP A 114 -6.17 -12.65 -11.82
CA ASP A 114 -5.76 -13.32 -13.06
C ASP A 114 -6.80 -13.00 -14.14
N VAL A 115 -6.53 -11.95 -14.93
CA VAL A 115 -7.48 -11.40 -15.90
C VAL A 115 -6.72 -10.90 -17.12
N GLY A 116 -7.26 -11.15 -18.32
CA GLY A 116 -6.72 -10.60 -19.57
C GLY A 116 -5.34 -11.13 -19.93
N GLY A 117 -4.99 -12.35 -19.48
CA GLY A 117 -3.67 -12.93 -19.72
C GLY A 117 -2.55 -12.25 -18.90
N CYS A 118 -2.92 -11.67 -17.76
CA CYS A 118 -1.98 -11.11 -16.80
C CYS A 118 -2.36 -11.54 -15.38
N VAL A 119 -1.34 -11.83 -14.58
CA VAL A 119 -1.47 -12.00 -13.13
C VAL A 119 -0.97 -10.73 -12.45
N THR A 120 -1.80 -10.11 -11.62
CA THR A 120 -1.48 -8.87 -10.89
C THR A 120 -1.58 -9.09 -9.40
N VAL A 121 -0.51 -8.73 -8.68
CA VAL A 121 -0.49 -8.63 -7.22
C VAL A 121 -0.62 -7.16 -6.82
N ARG A 122 -1.63 -6.84 -6.01
CA ARG A 122 -1.97 -5.48 -5.61
C ARG A 122 -1.85 -5.30 -4.11
N PHE A 123 -1.02 -4.34 -3.70
CA PHE A 123 -0.90 -3.87 -2.32
C PHE A 123 -1.70 -2.57 -2.17
N ARG A 124 -2.54 -2.49 -1.13
CA ARG A 124 -3.26 -1.26 -0.77
C ARG A 124 -2.76 -0.74 0.58
N PRO A 125 -2.66 0.59 0.77
CA PRO A 125 -2.35 1.16 2.06
C PRO A 125 -3.59 1.12 2.96
N THR A 126 -3.39 0.93 4.26
CA THR A 126 -4.48 0.97 5.27
C THR A 126 -4.87 2.39 5.65
N ARG A 127 -3.99 3.35 5.37
CA ARG A 127 -4.16 4.78 5.66
C ARG A 127 -4.06 5.57 4.37
N TYR A 128 -4.68 6.74 4.34
CA TYR A 128 -4.48 7.69 3.26
C TYR A 128 -3.01 8.07 3.17
N VAL A 129 -2.49 8.07 1.94
CA VAL A 129 -1.13 8.49 1.64
C VAL A 129 -1.24 9.72 0.76
N PRO A 130 -0.83 10.91 1.24
CA PRO A 130 -0.82 12.10 0.41
C PRO A 130 0.12 11.89 -0.80
N PRO A 131 -0.18 12.47 -1.97
CA PRO A 131 0.69 12.39 -3.14
C PRO A 131 2.12 12.78 -2.79
N GLN A 132 3.12 12.07 -3.34
CA GLN A 132 4.52 12.18 -2.91
C GLN A 132 5.08 13.61 -2.92
N ARG A 133 4.69 14.44 -3.89
CA ARG A 133 5.09 15.86 -3.96
C ARG A 133 4.61 16.63 -2.74
N VAL A 134 3.34 16.46 -2.40
CA VAL A 134 2.69 17.16 -1.29
C VAL A 134 3.15 16.59 0.05
N ALA A 135 3.28 15.26 0.16
CA ALA A 135 3.66 14.57 1.39
C ALA A 135 4.97 15.08 2.04
N ARG A 136 5.93 15.52 1.23
CA ARG A 136 7.23 16.06 1.69
C ARG A 136 7.11 17.44 2.34
N GLU A 137 6.07 18.20 1.98
CA GLU A 137 5.85 19.58 2.43
C GLU A 137 4.90 19.66 3.63
N LEU A 138 4.17 18.59 3.93
CA LEU A 138 3.22 18.56 5.04
C LEU A 138 3.91 18.45 6.42
N THR A 139 3.37 19.15 7.40
CA THR A 139 3.73 18.97 8.81
C THR A 139 3.19 17.64 9.35
N GLU A 140 3.71 17.18 10.49
CA GLU A 140 3.21 15.97 11.16
C GLU A 140 1.71 16.09 11.50
N ARG A 141 1.30 17.23 12.07
CA ARG A 141 -0.11 17.53 12.38
C ARG A 141 -1.01 17.47 11.14
N GLN A 142 -0.57 18.02 10.01
CA GLN A 142 -1.32 17.96 8.76
C GLN A 142 -1.49 16.52 8.24
N ARG A 143 -0.43 15.69 8.34
CA ARG A 143 -0.51 14.26 7.99
C ARG A 143 -1.48 13.51 8.91
N LEU A 144 -1.49 13.82 10.21
CA LEU A 144 -2.43 13.26 11.17
C LEU A 144 -3.88 13.65 10.83
N ILE A 145 -4.15 14.92 10.50
CA ILE A 145 -5.47 15.38 10.05
C ILE A 145 -5.95 14.57 8.84
N LEU A 146 -5.10 14.42 7.81
CA LEU A 146 -5.46 13.64 6.62
C LEU A 146 -5.75 12.17 6.95
N THR A 147 -4.98 11.58 7.86
CA THR A 147 -5.19 10.20 8.33
C THR A 147 -6.54 10.06 9.07
N LEU A 148 -6.88 10.99 9.97
CA LEU A 148 -8.15 11.01 10.68
C LEU A 148 -9.36 11.12 9.74
N LEU A 149 -9.24 11.98 8.73
CA LEU A 149 -10.25 12.18 7.70
C LEU A 149 -10.39 10.95 6.79
N ALA A 150 -9.31 10.23 6.52
CA ALA A 150 -9.32 8.98 5.75
C ALA A 150 -10.15 7.88 6.42
N SER A 151 -10.01 7.75 7.74
CA SER A 151 -10.75 6.78 8.54
C SER A 151 -12.22 7.16 8.76
N SER A 152 -12.65 8.35 8.31
CA SER A 152 -13.99 8.88 8.52
C SER A 152 -14.65 9.35 7.20
N PRO A 153 -15.19 8.44 6.38
CA PRO A 153 -15.74 8.74 5.05
C PRO A 153 -16.84 9.80 5.01
N SER A 154 -17.61 9.93 6.09
CA SER A 154 -18.67 10.93 6.27
C SER A 154 -18.14 12.34 6.54
N GLY A 155 -16.84 12.48 6.81
CA GLY A 155 -16.19 13.69 7.27
C GLY A 155 -16.31 13.90 8.78
N LEU A 156 -15.43 14.74 9.33
CA LEU A 156 -15.37 15.07 10.76
C LEU A 156 -15.56 16.58 10.98
N PRO A 157 -16.34 17.00 11.99
CA PRO A 157 -16.38 18.41 12.37
C PRO A 157 -15.05 18.85 12.99
N LEU A 158 -14.73 20.15 12.90
CA LEU A 158 -13.47 20.70 13.39
C LEU A 158 -13.18 20.32 14.85
N ARG A 159 -14.21 20.35 15.70
CA ARG A 159 -14.09 19.99 17.12
C ARG A 159 -13.65 18.54 17.32
N GLU A 160 -14.15 17.63 16.50
CA GLU A 160 -13.82 16.20 16.58
C GLU A 160 -12.41 15.93 16.06
N ILE A 161 -11.99 16.65 15.01
CA ILE A 161 -10.60 16.60 14.53
C ILE A 161 -9.65 17.03 15.65
N ARG A 162 -9.95 18.15 16.33
CA ARG A 162 -9.13 18.65 17.45
C ARG A 162 -8.99 17.65 18.59
N LEU A 163 -10.10 17.03 19.00
CA LEU A 163 -10.13 16.07 20.11
C LEU A 163 -9.36 14.77 19.83
N ARG A 164 -9.14 14.44 18.56
CA ARG A 164 -8.42 13.22 18.14
C ARG A 164 -6.95 13.47 17.82
N LEU A 165 -6.46 14.71 17.97
CA LEU A 165 -5.04 15.04 17.85
C LEU A 165 -4.42 15.00 19.26
N ASP A 166 -3.23 14.40 19.36
CA ASP A 166 -2.59 14.13 20.66
C ASP A 166 -2.23 15.41 21.45
N GLU A 167 -2.01 16.55 20.79
CA GLU A 167 -1.57 17.80 21.42
C GLU A 167 -2.67 18.84 21.67
N GLU A 168 -3.96 18.52 21.42
CA GLU A 168 -5.09 19.48 21.46
C GLU A 168 -4.74 20.92 20.97
N PRO A 169 -4.28 21.07 19.71
CA PRO A 169 -3.81 22.34 19.19
C PRO A 169 -4.92 23.40 19.16
N ALA A 170 -4.54 24.68 19.15
CA ALA A 170 -5.51 25.76 19.17
C ALA A 170 -6.41 25.71 17.92
N GLU A 171 -7.66 26.14 18.07
CA GLU A 171 -8.64 26.05 16.97
C GLU A 171 -8.20 26.81 15.70
N TRP A 172 -7.43 27.90 15.84
CA TRP A 172 -6.92 28.65 14.70
C TRP A 172 -5.83 27.90 13.93
N GLU A 173 -4.97 27.14 14.61
CA GLU A 173 -3.92 26.33 13.98
C GLU A 173 -4.53 25.24 13.09
N ILE A 174 -5.57 24.57 13.60
CA ILE A 174 -6.30 23.55 12.81
C ILE A 174 -7.00 24.19 11.61
N LYS A 175 -7.55 25.41 11.75
CA LYS A 175 -8.16 26.12 10.63
C LYS A 175 -7.13 26.47 9.56
N GLU A 176 -5.94 26.89 9.95
CA GLU A 176 -4.85 27.18 9.04
C GLU A 176 -4.38 25.92 8.31
N ASP A 177 -4.17 24.82 9.04
CA ASP A 177 -3.83 23.52 8.44
C ASP A 177 -4.91 23.05 7.45
N LEU A 178 -6.20 23.09 7.83
CA LEU A 178 -7.30 22.71 6.95
C LEU A 178 -7.44 23.63 5.74
N ALA A 179 -7.14 24.93 5.88
CA ALA A 179 -7.12 25.87 4.75
C ALA A 179 -6.00 25.54 3.76
N LEU A 180 -4.80 25.23 4.26
CA LEU A 180 -3.68 24.80 3.43
C LEU A 180 -4.01 23.47 2.74
N LEU A 181 -4.47 22.46 3.48
CA LEU A 181 -4.84 21.17 2.93
C LEU A 181 -5.96 21.27 1.88
N LYS A 182 -6.87 22.23 2.03
CA LYS A 182 -7.90 22.53 1.03
C LYS A 182 -7.31 23.19 -0.21
N HIS A 183 -6.37 24.11 -0.04
CA HIS A 183 -5.66 24.75 -1.15
C HIS A 183 -4.83 23.74 -1.96
N LEU A 184 -4.27 22.74 -1.29
CA LEU A 184 -3.57 21.60 -1.89
C LEU A 184 -4.52 20.53 -2.47
N GLU A 185 -5.83 20.78 -2.48
CA GLU A 185 -6.85 19.87 -3.00
C GLU A 185 -6.87 18.48 -2.33
N LEU A 186 -6.44 18.39 -1.06
CA LEU A 186 -6.44 17.13 -0.30
C LEU A 186 -7.73 16.95 0.52
N VAL A 187 -8.37 18.06 0.91
CA VAL A 187 -9.60 18.06 1.72
C VAL A 187 -10.65 19.04 1.18
N GLN A 188 -11.89 18.80 1.55
CA GLN A 188 -13.04 19.69 1.29
C GLN A 188 -13.87 19.90 2.55
N ALA A 189 -14.49 21.07 2.65
CA ALA A 189 -15.51 21.35 3.66
C ALA A 189 -16.90 20.99 3.11
N ARG A 190 -17.71 20.29 3.90
CA ARG A 190 -19.11 19.94 3.63
C ARG A 190 -20.01 20.64 4.65
N GLY A 191 -21.04 21.33 4.15
CA GLY A 191 -21.96 22.10 5.00
C GLY A 191 -21.47 23.51 5.35
N HIS A 192 -22.27 24.24 6.12
CA HIS A 192 -22.03 25.66 6.47
C HIS A 192 -22.21 25.91 7.98
N GLY A 193 -21.46 26.87 8.52
CA GLY A 193 -21.58 27.29 9.92
C GLY A 193 -21.10 26.24 10.93
N ARG A 194 -21.77 26.15 12.08
CA ARG A 194 -21.40 25.25 13.21
C ARG A 194 -21.52 23.75 12.89
N GLY A 195 -22.16 23.39 11.78
CA GLY A 195 -22.31 22.00 11.32
C GLY A 195 -21.36 21.60 10.19
N ALA A 196 -20.38 22.44 9.83
CA ALA A 196 -19.44 22.12 8.77
C ALA A 196 -18.52 20.95 9.18
N SER A 197 -18.43 19.95 8.32
CA SER A 197 -17.49 18.84 8.44
C SER A 197 -16.42 18.92 7.36
N TRP A 198 -15.25 18.35 7.63
CA TRP A 198 -14.16 18.23 6.68
C TRP A 198 -14.05 16.78 6.24
N ALA A 199 -13.78 16.55 4.97
CA ALA A 199 -13.58 15.22 4.41
C ALA A 199 -12.42 15.27 3.41
N LEU A 200 -11.80 14.11 3.14
CA LEU A 200 -10.86 14.00 2.04
C LEU A 200 -11.56 14.35 0.71
N LEU A 201 -10.82 15.03 -0.17
CA LEU A 201 -11.19 15.11 -1.57
C LEU A 201 -10.93 13.72 -2.19
N ARG A 202 -11.92 13.18 -2.91
CA ARG A 202 -11.86 11.86 -3.55
C ARG A 202 -11.83 12.04 -5.05
#